data_AF-A0A382HUW8-F1
#
_entry.id   AF-A0A382HUW8-F1
#
_cell.length_a   1.000
_cell.length_b   1.000
_cell.length_c   1.000
_cell.angle_alpha   90.00
_cell.angle_beta   90.00
_cell.angle_gamma   90.00
#
_symmetry.space_group_name_H-M   'P 1'
#
loop_
_entity.id
_entity.type
_entity.pdbx_description
1 polymer ?
#
loop_
_entity_poly.entity_id
_entity_poly.type
_entity_poly.pdbx_seq_one_letter_code
_entity_poly.pdbx_strand_id
1 'polypeptide(L)'
;MGAKFKFDGDKLTEKNRTTTIATVRRDKIYEKTSYMTTANVRGSKIYNGNSTAKVVANVRSGYLCSDNGSSRICKMRDIHNDIEGPGEEIKAALWWYFVN
;
A
#
# COMPACT_ATOMS: atom_id res chain seq x y z
N MET A 1 1.06 20.38 2.09
CA MET A 1 -0.06 19.41 2.04
C MET A 1 0.31 18.27 2.96
N GLY A 2 -0.43 18.08 4.06
CA GLY A 2 -0.22 16.96 4.96
C GLY A 2 -0.91 15.70 4.44
N ALA A 3 -0.50 14.55 4.96
CA ALA A 3 -1.07 13.25 4.62
C ALA A 3 -2.60 13.24 4.73
N LYS A 4 -3.25 12.82 3.64
CA LYS A 4 -4.71 12.64 3.57
C LYS A 4 -5.15 11.38 4.29
N PHE A 5 -4.27 10.38 4.36
CA PHE A 5 -4.54 9.11 5.00
C PHE A 5 -3.57 8.87 6.16
N LYS A 6 -4.07 8.17 7.16
CA LYS A 6 -3.33 7.72 8.32
C LYS A 6 -3.35 6.20 8.37
N PHE A 7 -2.17 5.62 8.48
CA PHE A 7 -1.95 4.20 8.65
C PHE A 7 -1.42 3.94 10.07
N ASP A 8 -2.22 3.26 10.88
CA ASP A 8 -1.88 2.95 12.28
C ASP A 8 -1.10 1.63 12.43
N GLY A 9 -0.64 1.02 11.33
CA GLY A 9 0.05 -0.28 11.33
C GLY A 9 -0.87 -1.47 11.05
N ASP A 10 -2.15 -1.35 11.39
CA ASP A 10 -3.17 -2.39 11.12
C ASP A 10 -4.27 -1.90 10.18
N LYS A 11 -4.53 -0.60 10.10
CA LYS A 11 -5.61 -0.04 9.27
C LYS A 11 -5.25 1.29 8.66
N LEU A 12 -5.72 1.49 7.43
CA LEU A 12 -5.69 2.76 6.71
C LEU A 12 -7.03 3.46 6.90
N THR A 13 -6.98 4.63 7.52
CA THR A 13 -8.12 5.54 7.71
C THR A 13 -7.84 6.88 7.06
N GLU A 14 -8.86 7.58 6.60
CA GLU A 14 -8.70 8.95 6.12
C GLU A 14 -8.50 9.90 7.31
N LYS A 15 -7.53 10.83 7.27
CA LYS A 15 -7.20 11.68 8.43
C LYS A 15 -8.38 12.55 8.90
N ASN A 16 -9.32 12.85 7.98
CA ASN A 16 -10.53 13.62 8.26
C ASN A 16 -11.80 12.76 8.45
N ARG A 17 -11.72 11.43 8.35
CA ARG A 17 -12.88 10.54 8.52
C ARG A 17 -12.54 9.29 9.34
N THR A 18 -13.50 8.80 10.10
CA THR A 18 -13.39 7.51 10.81
C THR A 18 -13.57 6.30 9.89
N THR A 19 -13.76 6.50 8.59
CA THR A 19 -13.95 5.42 7.62
C THR A 19 -12.64 4.66 7.40
N THR A 20 -12.68 3.36 7.66
CA THR A 20 -11.56 2.46 7.32
C THR A 20 -11.61 2.14 5.84
N ILE A 21 -10.55 2.51 5.13
CA ILE A 21 -10.44 2.30 3.68
C ILE A 21 -9.85 0.92 3.41
N ALA A 22 -8.85 0.54 4.19
CA ALA A 22 -8.20 -0.75 4.06
C ALA A 22 -7.72 -1.25 5.43
N THR A 23 -7.67 -2.56 5.59
CA THR A 23 -7.08 -3.22 6.76
C THR A 23 -5.86 -4.02 6.31
N VAL A 24 -4.81 -3.95 7.09
CA VAL A 24 -3.55 -4.68 6.90
C VAL A 24 -3.48 -5.72 8.00
N ARG A 25 -3.39 -6.99 7.62
CA ARG A 25 -3.11 -8.07 8.58
C ARG A 25 -1.85 -8.80 8.14
N ARG A 26 -0.79 -8.63 8.94
CA ARG A 26 0.56 -9.12 8.64
C ARG A 26 1.04 -8.55 7.29
N ASP A 27 1.07 -9.39 6.28
CA ASP A 27 1.54 -9.10 4.94
C ASP A 27 0.40 -8.82 3.94
N LYS A 28 -0.85 -8.96 4.38
CA LYS A 28 -2.03 -8.93 3.51
C LYS A 28 -2.82 -7.65 3.71
N ILE A 29 -3.24 -7.05 2.60
CA ILE A 29 -4.11 -5.89 2.55
C ILE A 29 -5.50 -6.33 2.12
N TYR A 30 -6.48 -5.83 2.85
CA TYR A 30 -7.90 -6.10 2.68
C TYR A 30 -8.62 -4.78 2.43
N GLU A 31 -9.53 -4.77 1.48
CA GLU A 31 -10.43 -3.63 1.29
C GLU A 31 -11.40 -3.53 2.47
N LYS A 32 -11.46 -2.36 3.11
CA LYS A 32 -12.28 -2.08 4.28
C LYS A 32 -12.09 -3.16 5.35
N THR A 33 -13.17 -3.80 5.78
CA THR A 33 -13.21 -4.86 6.78
C THR A 33 -13.53 -6.23 6.17
N SER A 34 -13.43 -6.36 4.84
CA SER A 34 -13.75 -7.61 4.15
C SER A 34 -12.69 -8.70 4.36
N TYR A 35 -13.11 -9.96 4.20
CA TYR A 35 -12.21 -11.12 4.25
C TYR A 35 -11.46 -11.36 2.93
N MET A 36 -11.71 -10.54 1.92
CA MET A 36 -11.14 -10.68 0.60
C MET A 36 -9.81 -9.92 0.53
N THR A 37 -8.72 -10.66 0.35
CA THR A 37 -7.38 -10.07 0.21
C THR A 37 -7.30 -9.34 -1.12
N THR A 38 -7.13 -8.02 -1.06
CA THR A 38 -6.94 -7.15 -2.22
C THR A 38 -5.51 -7.23 -2.73
N ALA A 39 -4.55 -7.23 -1.81
CA ALA A 39 -3.13 -7.30 -2.15
C ALA A 39 -2.35 -8.06 -1.08
N ASN A 40 -1.20 -8.57 -1.47
CA ASN A 40 -0.27 -9.23 -0.57
C ASN A 40 1.12 -8.61 -0.76
N VAL A 41 1.79 -8.24 0.32
CA VAL A 41 3.09 -7.57 0.30
C VAL A 41 4.11 -8.52 0.89
N ARG A 42 5.11 -8.92 0.11
CA ARG A 42 6.15 -9.84 0.58
C ARG A 42 7.52 -9.25 0.30
N GLY A 43 8.17 -8.81 1.37
CA GLY A 43 9.39 -7.99 1.26
C GLY A 43 9.12 -6.79 0.37
N SER A 44 9.95 -6.60 -0.64
CA SER A 44 9.86 -5.48 -1.58
C SER A 44 8.81 -5.65 -2.69
N LYS A 45 8.04 -6.74 -2.74
CA LYS A 45 7.11 -7.04 -3.84
C LYS A 45 5.65 -6.96 -3.37
N ILE A 46 4.82 -6.35 -4.19
CA ILE A 46 3.38 -6.21 -3.98
C ILE A 46 2.68 -7.08 -5.01
N TYR A 47 1.84 -7.98 -4.55
CA TYR A 47 1.13 -8.99 -5.31
C TYR A 47 -0.36 -8.69 -5.36
N ASN A 48 -1.00 -9.05 -6.47
CA ASN A 48 -2.44 -8.92 -6.61
C ASN A 48 -3.18 -10.09 -5.92
N GLY A 49 -4.05 -9.75 -4.97
CA GLY A 49 -4.80 -10.72 -4.20
C GLY A 49 -3.95 -11.55 -3.23
N ASN A 50 -4.43 -12.75 -2.90
CA ASN A 50 -3.76 -13.65 -1.95
C ASN A 50 -2.62 -14.46 -2.58
N SER A 51 -2.51 -14.50 -3.91
CA SER A 51 -1.56 -15.38 -4.60
C SER A 51 -0.24 -14.67 -4.89
N THR A 52 0.89 -15.36 -4.70
CA THR A 52 2.23 -14.83 -5.03
C THR A 52 2.59 -14.98 -6.52
N ALA A 53 1.62 -15.33 -7.37
CA ALA A 53 1.85 -15.56 -8.78
C ALA A 53 1.91 -14.27 -9.61
N LYS A 54 1.27 -13.19 -9.16
CA LYS A 54 1.14 -11.94 -9.91
C LYS A 54 1.61 -10.76 -9.09
N VAL A 55 2.83 -10.29 -9.37
CA VAL A 55 3.32 -9.02 -8.83
C VAL A 55 2.66 -7.88 -9.62
N VAL A 56 2.31 -6.80 -8.94
CA VAL A 56 1.74 -5.58 -9.55
C VAL A 56 2.69 -4.42 -9.41
N ALA A 57 3.42 -4.37 -8.30
CA ALA A 57 4.39 -3.34 -8.03
C ALA A 57 5.52 -3.89 -7.15
N ASN A 58 6.64 -3.20 -7.14
CA ASN A 58 7.76 -3.47 -6.26
C ASN A 58 8.34 -2.16 -5.72
N VAL A 59 8.85 -2.21 -4.51
CA VAL A 59 9.51 -1.09 -3.84
C VAL A 59 11.00 -1.29 -3.94
N ARG A 60 11.70 -0.39 -4.65
CA ARG A 60 13.15 -0.49 -4.81
C ARG A 60 13.79 0.89 -4.76
N SER A 61 14.88 1.00 -4.00
CA SER A 61 15.68 2.22 -3.93
C SER A 61 14.90 3.49 -3.53
N GLY A 62 13.84 3.35 -2.73
CA GLY A 62 12.95 4.47 -2.35
C GLY A 62 11.93 4.87 -3.42
N TYR A 63 11.70 4.04 -4.44
CA TYR A 63 10.71 4.24 -5.48
C TYR A 63 9.73 3.06 -5.54
N LEU A 64 8.49 3.35 -5.91
CA LEU A 64 7.52 2.34 -6.33
C LEU A 64 7.71 2.11 -7.84
N CYS A 65 8.13 0.91 -8.22
CA CYS A 65 8.25 0.46 -9.60
C CYS A 65 7.12 -0.50 -9.95
N SER A 66 6.71 -0.54 -11.21
CA SER A 66 5.74 -1.52 -11.66
C SER A 66 6.35 -2.92 -11.75
N ASP A 67 5.48 -3.94 -11.78
CA ASP A 67 5.80 -5.38 -11.91
C ASP A 67 6.96 -5.68 -12.88
N ASN A 68 6.98 -5.02 -14.05
CA ASN A 68 7.94 -5.30 -15.12
C ASN A 68 9.32 -4.62 -14.94
N GLY A 69 9.64 -4.14 -13.74
CA GLY A 69 11.02 -3.81 -13.32
C GLY A 69 11.64 -2.53 -13.90
N SER A 70 11.04 -1.89 -14.91
CA SER A 70 11.65 -0.76 -15.61
C SER A 70 10.97 0.59 -15.38
N SER A 71 9.68 0.62 -15.01
CA SER A 71 8.93 1.88 -14.90
C SER A 71 8.77 2.29 -13.44
N ARG A 72 9.42 3.41 -13.08
CA ARG A 72 9.21 4.09 -11.79
C ARG A 72 7.84 4.77 -11.86
N ILE A 73 6.92 4.33 -11.02
CA ILE A 73 5.58 4.91 -10.90
C ILE A 73 5.69 6.20 -10.10
N CYS A 74 6.23 6.12 -8.88
CA CYS A 74 6.26 7.22 -7.93
C CYS A 74 7.42 7.08 -6.93
N LYS A 75 7.77 8.16 -6.23
CA LYS A 75 8.74 8.13 -5.13
C LYS A 75 8.04 7.74 -3.83
N MET A 76 8.73 7.01 -2.96
CA MET A 76 8.21 6.74 -1.63
C MET A 76 7.96 8.00 -0.80
N ARG A 77 8.73 9.07 -1.07
CA ARG A 77 8.52 10.35 -0.40
C ARG A 77 7.11 10.92 -0.64
N ASP A 78 6.61 10.82 -1.87
CA ASP A 78 5.26 11.28 -2.21
C ASP A 78 4.21 10.39 -1.51
N ILE A 79 4.40 9.08 -1.52
CA ILE A 79 3.54 8.12 -0.80
C ILE A 79 3.52 8.41 0.71
N HIS A 80 4.68 8.72 1.32
CA HIS A 80 4.77 9.10 2.72
C HIS A 80 4.13 10.46 3.02
N ASN A 81 4.08 11.33 2.02
CA ASN A 81 3.40 12.62 2.13
C ASN A 81 1.88 12.47 2.00
N ASP A 82 1.39 11.44 1.31
CA ASP A 82 -0.04 11.10 1.21
C ASP A 82 -0.54 10.24 2.38
N ILE A 83 0.28 9.27 2.82
CA ILE A 83 -0.04 8.29 3.87
C ILE A 83 0.97 8.39 5.01
N GLU A 84 0.50 8.87 6.16
CA GLU A 84 1.28 8.95 7.40
C GLU A 84 1.22 7.60 8.13
N GLY A 85 2.37 6.98 8.42
CA GLY A 85 2.41 5.72 9.17
C GLY A 85 3.69 4.90 8.97
N PRO A 86 3.83 3.78 9.71
CA PRO A 86 4.96 2.85 9.61
C PRO A 86 4.83 1.91 8.39
N GLY A 87 5.95 1.34 7.92
CA GLY A 87 5.97 0.34 6.84
C GLY A 87 5.93 0.93 5.44
N GLU A 88 7.07 0.92 4.74
CA GLU A 88 7.18 1.51 3.40
C GLU A 88 6.40 0.72 2.36
N GLU A 89 6.55 -0.60 2.36
CA GLU A 89 5.99 -1.49 1.35
C GLU A 89 4.47 -1.61 1.46
N ILE A 90 3.99 -1.69 2.70
CA ILE A 90 2.55 -1.64 3.00
C ILE A 90 1.96 -0.31 2.53
N LYS A 91 2.61 0.83 2.83
CA LYS A 91 2.15 2.15 2.36
C LYS A 91 2.11 2.22 0.84
N ALA A 92 3.12 1.70 0.13
CA ALA A 92 3.07 1.66 -1.33
C ALA A 92 1.91 0.85 -1.88
N ALA A 93 1.66 -0.32 -1.31
CA ALA A 93 0.55 -1.16 -1.74
C ALA A 93 -0.81 -0.51 -1.44
N LEU A 94 -0.95 0.12 -0.27
CA LEU A 94 -2.14 0.90 0.08
C LEU A 94 -2.34 2.08 -0.88
N TRP A 95 -1.28 2.82 -1.20
CA TRP A 95 -1.33 3.92 -2.14
C TRP A 95 -1.71 3.45 -3.55
N TRP A 96 -1.13 2.34 -4.02
CA TRP A 96 -1.40 1.77 -5.34
C TRP A 96 -2.87 1.36 -5.55
N TYR A 97 -3.52 0.80 -4.52
CA TYR A 97 -4.90 0.29 -4.62
C TYR A 97 -5.98 1.32 -4.23
N PHE A 98 -5.67 2.26 -3.35
CA PHE A 98 -6.70 3.14 -2.75
C PHE A 98 -6.46 4.64 -2.99
N VAL A 99 -5.28 5.04 -3.48
CA VAL A 99 -4.92 6.47 -3.63
C VAL A 99 -4.59 6.84 -5.07
N ASN A 100 -3.84 6.00 -5.79
CA ASN A 100 -3.38 6.22 -7.17
C ASN A 100 -4.52 6.33 -8.18
#